data_AF-A0A920UZS8-F1
#
_entry.id   AF-A0A920UZS8-F1
#
_cell.length_a   1.000
_cell.length_b   1.000
_cell.length_c   1.000
_cell.angle_alpha   90.00
_cell.angle_beta   90.00
_cell.angle_gamma   90.00
#
_symmetry.space_group_name_H-M   'P 1'
#
loop_
_entity.id
_entity.type
_entity.pdbx_description
1 polymer ?
#
loop_
_entity_poly.entity_id
_entity_poly.type
_entity_poly.pdbx_seq_one_letter_code
_entity_poly.pdbx_strand_id
1 'polypeptide(L)'
;MFLSTHEISFYLLAETTGPAIIEENGSTSVIPLAGAAECSNSVSCCWKKNLIMKPQNTPASDLNPITLEVVCESLITIVREMRATIIRASYSSNIYEFEDFSCALFDGSGQLVAQSWDHPGHVFSSAVGGANVCSKIFENDLQPGDAILLNDPHRGEHT
;
A
#
# COMPACT_ATOMS: atom_id res chain seq x y z
N MET A 1 -11.04 2.96 -25.66
CA MET A 1 -10.99 4.03 -26.70
C MET A 1 -9.65 4.73 -26.53
N PHE A 2 -8.83 4.84 -27.58
CA PHE A 2 -7.53 5.53 -27.51
C PHE A 2 -7.77 7.00 -27.79
N LEU A 3 -7.40 7.89 -26.87
CA LEU A 3 -7.47 9.34 -27.08
C LEU A 3 -6.04 9.88 -27.05
N SER A 4 -5.51 10.21 -28.22
CA SER A 4 -4.21 10.88 -28.35
C SER A 4 -4.42 12.38 -28.18
N THR A 5 -3.54 13.02 -27.43
CA THR A 5 -3.58 14.46 -27.12
C THR A 5 -3.37 15.38 -28.32
N HIS A 6 -3.13 14.84 -29.53
CA HIS A 6 -3.09 15.66 -30.74
C HIS A 6 -4.49 16.08 -31.25
N GLU A 7 -5.58 15.47 -30.78
CA GLU A 7 -6.96 15.87 -31.14
C GLU A 7 -7.67 16.75 -30.11
N ILE A 8 -7.08 17.00 -28.94
CA ILE A 8 -7.71 17.81 -27.88
C ILE A 8 -7.01 19.17 -27.83
N SER A 9 -7.30 19.99 -28.84
CA SER A 9 -7.03 21.44 -28.76
C SER A 9 -7.98 22.08 -27.75
N PHE A 10 -7.38 22.58 -26.65
CA PHE A 10 -7.78 23.70 -25.80
C PHE A 10 -9.28 23.98 -25.57
N TYR A 11 -9.66 24.00 -24.28
CA TYR A 11 -10.85 24.62 -23.64
C TYR A 11 -12.06 23.80 -23.18
N LEU A 12 -11.96 22.48 -22.94
CA LEU A 12 -13.05 21.76 -22.24
C LEU A 12 -12.56 20.87 -21.09
N LEU A 13 -13.24 20.97 -19.93
CA LEU A 13 -13.26 19.92 -18.90
C LEU A 13 -13.70 18.61 -19.58
N ALA A 14 -12.78 17.67 -19.73
CA ALA A 14 -13.08 16.36 -20.29
C ALA A 14 -13.24 15.35 -19.15
N GLU A 15 -14.47 14.87 -18.93
CA GLU A 15 -14.73 13.68 -18.13
C GLU A 15 -14.56 12.45 -19.02
N THR A 16 -13.76 11.48 -18.59
CA THR A 16 -13.60 10.21 -19.29
C THR A 16 -13.85 9.02 -18.36
N THR A 17 -14.56 8.02 -18.88
CA THR A 17 -14.91 6.79 -18.17
C THR A 17 -14.14 5.61 -18.78
N GLY A 18 -13.70 4.68 -17.93
CA GLY A 18 -12.92 3.54 -18.38
C GLY A 18 -13.73 2.51 -19.19
N PRO A 19 -13.06 1.62 -19.94
CA PRO A 19 -11.61 1.45 -19.99
C PRO A 19 -10.96 2.40 -21.03
N ALA A 20 -10.05 3.24 -20.56
CA ALA A 20 -9.39 4.25 -21.37
C ALA A 20 -7.91 4.39 -20.98
N ILE A 21 -7.07 4.71 -21.96
CA ILE A 21 -5.66 5.06 -21.72
C ILE A 21 -5.53 6.54 -22.00
N ILE A 22 -5.01 7.29 -21.02
CA ILE A 22 -4.66 8.70 -21.17
C ILE A 22 -3.14 8.78 -21.32
N GLU A 23 -2.70 9.36 -22.44
CA GLU A 23 -1.30 9.63 -22.70
C GLU A 23 -1.05 11.14 -22.59
N GLU A 24 -0.35 11.55 -21.53
CA GLU A 24 0.07 12.93 -21.31
C GLU A 24 1.57 13.06 -21.61
N ASN A 25 2.07 14.28 -21.83
CA ASN A 25 3.51 14.53 -22.03
C ASN A 25 4.30 14.11 -20.78
N GLY A 26 4.80 12.88 -20.77
CA GLY A 26 5.60 12.29 -19.70
C GLY A 26 4.87 11.32 -18.76
N SER A 27 3.59 11.01 -18.99
CA SER A 27 2.88 10.00 -18.19
C SER A 27 1.86 9.20 -19.00
N THR A 28 1.69 7.92 -18.65
CA THR A 28 0.64 7.07 -19.20
C THR A 28 -0.21 6.55 -18.05
N SER A 29 -1.49 6.94 -18.04
CA SER A 29 -2.44 6.54 -17.00
C SER A 29 -3.51 5.63 -17.58
N VAL A 30 -3.75 4.50 -16.92
CA VAL A 30 -4.78 3.53 -17.31
C VAL A 30 -6.01 3.71 -16.43
N ILE A 31 -7.17 3.94 -17.05
CA ILE A 31 -8.47 3.99 -16.36
C ILE A 31 -9.12 2.60 -16.47
N PRO A 32 -9.34 1.89 -15.35
CA PRO A 32 -9.98 0.58 -15.35
C PRO A 32 -11.47 0.68 -15.71
N LEU A 33 -12.11 -0.44 -16.05
CA LEU A 33 -13.50 -0.56 -16.55
C LEU A 33 -14.60 0.10 -15.68
N ALA A 34 -14.29 0.57 -14.48
CA ALA A 34 -15.20 1.30 -13.57
C ALA A 34 -14.62 2.61 -13.02
N GLY A 35 -13.50 3.10 -13.60
CA GLY A 35 -12.87 4.36 -13.21
C GLY A 35 -13.43 5.55 -13.99
N ALA A 36 -13.43 6.71 -13.35
CA ALA A 36 -13.68 8.00 -14.01
C ALA A 36 -12.55 8.96 -13.63
N ALA A 37 -12.05 9.72 -14.61
CA ALA A 37 -11.02 10.73 -14.40
C ALA A 37 -11.54 12.09 -14.88
N GLU A 38 -11.21 13.13 -14.12
CA GLU A 38 -11.42 14.52 -14.50
C GLU A 38 -10.05 15.17 -14.68
N CYS A 39 -9.79 15.67 -15.89
CA CYS A 39 -8.55 16.33 -16.22
C CYS A 39 -8.74 17.84 -16.05
N SER A 40 -7.97 18.46 -15.14
CA SER A 40 -7.88 19.92 -15.01
C SER A 40 -6.60 20.42 -15.68
N ASN A 41 -6.59 21.69 -16.12
CA ASN A 41 -5.59 22.32 -16.99
C ASN A 41 -4.14 22.42 -16.43
N SER A 42 -3.77 21.64 -15.41
CA SER A 42 -2.41 21.63 -14.85
C SER A 42 -2.07 20.27 -14.25
N VAL A 43 -1.42 19.40 -15.05
CA VAL A 43 -0.46 18.32 -14.66
C VAL A 43 -0.88 17.38 -13.51
N SER A 44 -2.15 17.30 -13.18
CA SER A 44 -2.66 16.39 -12.16
C SER A 44 -4.03 15.89 -12.57
N CYS A 45 -4.12 14.64 -13.01
CA CYS A 45 -5.40 13.93 -13.02
C CYS A 45 -5.87 13.77 -11.58
N CYS A 46 -6.82 14.57 -11.14
CA CYS A 46 -7.42 14.41 -9.82
C CYS A 46 -8.40 13.24 -9.88
N TRP A 47 -8.07 12.14 -9.19
CA TRP A 47 -8.98 11.02 -8.99
C TRP A 47 -10.18 11.48 -8.16
N LYS A 48 -11.35 11.61 -8.78
CA LYS A 48 -12.60 11.66 -8.01
C LYS A 48 -12.90 10.25 -7.51
N LYS A 49 -12.76 10.03 -6.20
CA LYS A 49 -13.35 8.87 -5.50
C LYS A 49 -14.88 9.01 -5.51
N ASN A 50 -15.51 8.79 -6.67
CA ASN A 50 -16.95 8.54 -6.77
C ASN A 50 -17.23 7.06 -7.04
N LEU A 51 -16.43 6.19 -6.43
CA LEU A 51 -16.85 4.81 -6.21
C LEU A 51 -17.77 4.80 -4.99
N ILE A 52 -19.06 5.09 -5.20
CA ILE A 52 -20.06 4.37 -4.42
C ILE A 52 -19.89 2.93 -4.89
N MET A 53 -19.05 2.16 -4.20
CA MET A 53 -19.01 0.72 -4.39
C MET A 53 -20.44 0.26 -4.11
N LYS A 54 -21.14 -0.18 -5.16
CA LYS A 54 -22.33 -1.00 -4.93
C LYS A 54 -21.85 -2.18 -4.09
N PRO A 55 -22.46 -2.47 -2.93
CA PRO A 55 -22.07 -3.63 -2.15
C PRO A 55 -22.17 -4.82 -3.09
N GLN A 56 -21.01 -5.40 -3.41
CA GLN A 56 -20.94 -6.64 -4.14
C GLN A 56 -21.68 -7.63 -3.25
N ASN A 57 -22.68 -8.33 -3.80
CA ASN A 57 -23.48 -9.30 -3.07
C ASN A 57 -22.64 -10.57 -2.86
N THR A 58 -21.56 -10.44 -2.10
CA THR A 58 -20.80 -11.54 -1.51
C THR A 58 -21.68 -12.11 -0.40
N PRO A 59 -21.86 -13.43 -0.25
CA PRO A 59 -22.63 -13.97 0.87
C PRO A 59 -22.08 -13.34 2.15
N ALA A 60 -22.96 -12.60 2.85
CA ALA A 60 -22.58 -11.84 4.03
C ALA A 60 -21.92 -12.81 5.01
N SER A 61 -20.62 -12.65 5.22
CA SER A 61 -20.02 -13.16 6.44
C SER A 61 -20.75 -12.46 7.59
N ASP A 62 -21.09 -13.17 8.66
CA ASP A 62 -21.72 -12.63 9.88
C ASP A 62 -20.82 -11.63 10.64
N LEU A 63 -19.85 -11.01 9.96
CA LEU A 63 -18.89 -10.08 10.52
C LEU A 63 -19.54 -8.72 10.74
N ASN A 64 -19.67 -8.35 12.01
CA ASN A 64 -20.13 -7.03 12.40
C ASN A 64 -19.11 -5.97 11.91
N PRO A 65 -19.52 -5.00 11.09
CA PRO A 65 -18.63 -3.99 10.53
C PRO A 65 -17.95 -3.13 11.60
N ILE A 66 -18.60 -2.91 12.75
CA ILE A 66 -18.01 -2.18 13.88
C ILE A 66 -16.86 -2.97 14.47
N THR A 67 -17.04 -4.29 14.66
CA THR A 67 -16.00 -5.16 15.19
C THR A 67 -14.81 -5.24 14.25
N LEU A 68 -15.05 -5.32 12.94
CA LEU A 68 -13.99 -5.31 11.94
C LEU A 68 -13.16 -4.03 12.03
N GLU A 69 -13.80 -2.86 12.08
CA GLU A 69 -13.11 -1.58 12.16
C GLU A 69 -12.28 -1.45 13.44
N VAL A 70 -12.83 -1.86 14.58
CA VAL A 70 -12.12 -1.86 15.86
C VAL A 70 -10.88 -2.77 15.81
N VAL A 71 -11.00 -3.97 15.22
CA VAL A 71 -9.87 -4.89 15.07
C VAL A 71 -8.81 -4.29 14.14
N CYS A 72 -9.21 -3.77 12.98
CA CYS A 72 -8.30 -3.13 12.04
C CYS A 72 -7.52 -1.98 12.70
N GLU A 73 -8.21 -1.05 13.37
CA GLU A 73 -7.55 0.10 14.00
C GLU A 73 -6.69 -0.32 15.21
N SER A 74 -7.07 -1.38 15.93
CA SER A 74 -6.24 -1.92 17.01
C SER A 74 -4.90 -2.45 16.49
N LEU A 75 -4.89 -3.16 15.36
CA LEU A 75 -3.67 -3.70 14.75
C LEU A 75 -2.78 -2.58 14.20
N ILE A 76 -3.38 -1.56 13.58
CA ILE A 76 -2.65 -0.39 13.11
C ILE A 76 -2.06 0.39 14.31
N THR A 77 -2.79 0.49 15.42
CA THR A 77 -2.31 1.16 16.64
C THR A 77 -1.09 0.45 17.22
N ILE A 78 -1.08 -0.89 17.26
CA ILE A 78 0.10 -1.67 17.68
C ILE A 78 1.32 -1.32 16.82
N VAL A 79 1.16 -1.25 15.49
CA VAL A 79 2.25 -0.86 14.59
C VAL A 79 2.77 0.55 14.89
N ARG A 80 1.86 1.51 15.16
CA ARG A 80 2.24 2.88 15.55
C ARG A 80 3.02 2.92 16.88
N GLU A 81 2.62 2.10 17.86
CA GLU A 81 3.33 2.00 19.14
C GLU A 81 4.72 1.36 18.99
N MET A 82 4.85 0.32 18.17
CA MET A 82 6.16 -0.28 17.83
C MET A 82 7.08 0.78 17.22
N ARG A 83 6.59 1.54 16.25
CA ARG A 83 7.33 2.62 15.60
C ARG A 83 7.78 3.69 16.59
N ALA A 84 6.86 4.20 17.41
CA ALA A 84 7.15 5.21 18.41
C ALA A 84 8.20 4.72 19.42
N THR A 85 8.14 3.43 19.79
CA THR A 85 9.15 2.79 20.65
C THR A 85 10.53 2.78 20.00
N ILE A 86 10.62 2.40 18.73
CA ILE A 86 11.89 2.36 17.99
C ILE A 86 12.50 3.76 17.88
N ILE A 87 11.71 4.79 17.55
CA ILE A 87 12.19 6.18 17.46
C ILE A 87 12.77 6.63 18.81
N ARG A 88 12.07 6.37 19.92
CA ARG A 88 12.50 6.76 21.27
C ARG A 88 13.75 6.01 21.74
N ALA A 89 13.95 4.78 21.29
CA ALA A 89 15.08 3.94 21.66
C ALA A 89 16.29 4.10 20.70
N SER A 90 16.11 4.78 19.58
CA SER A 90 17.14 4.90 18.55
C SER A 90 18.21 5.92 18.93
N TYR A 91 19.46 5.56 18.67
CA TYR A 91 20.60 6.48 18.63
C TYR A 91 20.98 6.93 17.21
N SER A 92 20.36 6.35 16.18
CA SER A 92 20.65 6.67 14.77
C SER A 92 19.79 7.84 14.30
N SER A 93 20.43 8.87 13.74
CA SER A 93 19.76 10.00 13.09
C SER A 93 18.89 9.54 11.91
N ASN A 94 19.30 8.48 11.20
CA ASN A 94 18.49 7.93 10.10
C ASN A 94 17.14 7.39 10.60
N ILE A 95 17.08 6.89 11.83
CA ILE A 95 15.85 6.34 12.42
C ILE A 95 15.09 7.42 13.19
N TYR A 96 15.76 8.30 13.94
CA TYR A 96 15.08 9.28 14.81
C TYR A 96 14.70 10.58 14.09
N GLU A 97 15.50 11.07 13.12
CA GLU A 97 15.21 12.32 12.38
C GLU A 97 14.59 12.05 11.02
N PHE A 98 15.19 11.13 10.26
CA PHE A 98 14.76 10.83 8.90
C PHE A 98 13.73 9.71 8.81
N GLU A 99 13.54 8.98 9.92
CA GLU A 99 12.59 7.87 10.06
C GLU A 99 12.65 6.83 8.92
N ASP A 100 13.86 6.55 8.45
CA ASP A 100 14.17 5.60 7.38
C ASP A 100 14.11 4.15 7.88
N PHE A 101 12.91 3.72 8.28
CA PHE A 101 12.59 2.36 8.69
C PHE A 101 11.09 2.13 8.61
N SER A 102 10.69 0.85 8.59
CA SER A 102 9.29 0.46 8.57
C SER A 102 8.93 -0.55 9.66
N CYS A 103 7.68 -0.49 10.10
CA CYS A 103 7.07 -1.45 11.03
C CYS A 103 5.81 -2.03 10.39
N ALA A 104 5.64 -3.34 10.51
CA ALA A 104 4.50 -4.05 9.97
C ALA A 104 4.21 -5.31 10.80
N LEU A 105 2.95 -5.72 10.81
CA LEU A 105 2.50 -7.00 11.34
C LEU A 105 2.26 -7.97 10.20
N PHE A 106 2.68 -9.22 10.40
CA PHE A 106 2.52 -10.30 9.45
C PHE A 106 1.82 -11.49 10.10
N ASP A 107 1.08 -12.26 9.31
CA ASP A 107 0.50 -13.53 9.77
C ASP A 107 1.53 -14.67 9.73
N GLY A 108 1.13 -15.87 10.16
CA GLY A 108 2.01 -17.05 10.18
C GLY A 108 2.50 -17.50 8.79
N SER A 109 1.85 -17.05 7.71
CA SER A 109 2.30 -17.30 6.34
C SER A 109 3.23 -16.21 5.81
N GLY A 110 3.51 -15.17 6.59
CA GLY A 110 4.33 -14.03 6.18
C GLY A 110 3.57 -12.98 5.38
N GLN A 111 2.23 -13.03 5.38
CA GLN A 111 1.40 -12.06 4.68
C GLN A 111 1.15 -10.83 5.54
N LEU A 112 1.16 -9.66 4.91
CA LEU A 112 0.96 -8.40 5.59
C LEU A 112 -0.45 -8.32 6.18
N VAL A 113 -0.54 -8.04 7.48
CA VAL A 113 -1.78 -7.85 8.22
C VAL A 113 -2.05 -6.38 8.51
N ALA A 114 -1.04 -5.65 8.98
CA ALA A 114 -1.20 -4.23 9.30
C ALA A 114 0.10 -3.45 9.08
N GLN A 115 -0.05 -2.20 8.66
CA GLN A 115 1.01 -1.20 8.53
C GLN A 115 0.45 0.17 8.88
N SER A 116 1.30 1.11 9.28
CA SER A 116 0.94 2.53 9.35
C SER A 116 1.27 3.26 8.03
N TRP A 117 0.69 4.44 7.83
CA TRP A 117 0.71 5.20 6.56
C TRP A 117 2.02 5.99 6.32
N ASP A 118 2.81 6.16 7.37
CA ASP A 118 3.97 7.04 7.50
C ASP A 118 5.30 6.43 7.01
N HIS A 119 5.25 5.35 6.23
CA HIS A 119 6.44 4.59 5.83
C HIS A 119 7.01 5.01 4.46
N PRO A 120 8.35 5.07 4.30
CA PRO A 120 8.98 5.19 3.00
C PRO A 120 8.65 3.97 2.13
N GLY A 121 8.04 4.18 0.95
CA GLY A 121 7.53 3.09 0.11
C GLY A 121 8.57 2.05 -0.32
N HIS A 122 9.86 2.40 -0.38
CA HIS A 122 10.93 1.49 -0.79
C HIS A 122 11.38 0.52 0.32
N VAL A 123 11.38 0.94 1.58
CA VAL A 123 11.78 0.09 2.72
C VAL A 123 10.72 -0.99 3.00
N PHE A 124 9.50 -0.76 2.51
CA PHE A 124 8.36 -1.62 2.75
C PHE A 124 8.40 -2.92 1.93
N SER A 125 8.78 -2.86 0.65
CA SER A 125 8.87 -4.06 -0.19
C SER A 125 9.83 -5.10 0.39
N SER A 126 10.90 -4.62 1.02
CA SER A 126 11.96 -5.46 1.60
C SER A 126 11.47 -6.20 2.85
N ALA A 127 10.67 -5.53 3.67
CA ALA A 127 10.04 -6.13 4.85
C ALA A 127 9.02 -7.21 4.47
N VAL A 128 8.17 -6.96 3.46
CA VAL A 128 7.17 -7.94 3.00
C VAL A 128 7.83 -9.15 2.36
N GLY A 129 8.82 -8.94 1.49
CA GLY A 129 9.59 -10.01 0.86
C GLY A 129 10.32 -10.86 1.90
N GLY A 130 11.04 -10.21 2.82
CA GLY A 130 11.74 -10.87 3.91
C GLY A 130 10.83 -11.71 4.80
N ALA A 131 9.68 -11.18 5.23
CA ALA A 131 8.72 -11.92 6.05
C ALA A 131 8.18 -13.17 5.34
N ASN A 132 7.83 -13.05 4.06
CA ASN A 132 7.37 -14.16 3.22
C ASN A 132 8.44 -15.25 3.01
N VAL A 133 9.71 -14.85 2.88
CA VAL A 133 10.80 -15.81 2.73
C VAL A 133 11.11 -16.50 4.07
N CYS A 134 11.11 -15.74 5.16
CA CYS A 134 11.36 -16.28 6.49
C CYS A 134 10.27 -17.28 6.91
N SER A 135 8.99 -17.00 6.64
CA SER A 135 7.90 -17.93 6.94
C SER A 135 8.08 -19.28 6.25
N LYS A 136 8.60 -19.29 5.02
CA LYS A 136 8.87 -20.52 4.25
C LYS A 136 10.12 -21.26 4.68
N ILE A 137 11.19 -20.52 5.01
CA ILE A 137 12.47 -21.14 5.41
C ILE A 137 12.36 -21.77 6.79
N PHE A 138 11.67 -21.11 7.72
CA PHE A 138 11.64 -21.48 9.14
C PHE A 138 10.29 -22.01 9.62
N GLU A 139 9.37 -22.40 8.72
CA GLU A 139 7.98 -22.77 9.03
C GLU A 139 7.82 -23.69 10.25
N ASN A 140 8.70 -24.69 10.39
CA ASN A 140 8.64 -25.68 11.48
C ASN A 140 9.69 -25.45 12.58
N ASP A 141 10.57 -24.46 12.41
CA ASP A 141 11.74 -24.24 13.25
C ASP A 141 11.58 -23.04 14.20
N LEU A 142 10.59 -22.16 13.97
CA LEU A 142 10.34 -21.00 14.83
C LEU A 142 9.65 -21.40 16.14
N GLN A 143 10.23 -20.97 17.25
CA GLN A 143 9.67 -21.11 18.59
C GLN A 143 9.37 -19.74 19.21
N PRO A 144 8.45 -19.65 20.20
CA PRO A 144 8.19 -18.40 20.91
C PRO A 144 9.46 -17.82 21.54
N GLY A 145 9.80 -16.58 21.17
CA GLY A 145 11.00 -15.87 21.64
C GLY A 145 12.12 -15.77 20.60
N ASP A 146 11.99 -16.45 19.46
CA ASP A 146 12.98 -16.35 18.38
C ASP A 146 12.89 -15.01 17.65
N ALA A 147 14.06 -14.55 17.18
CA ALA A 147 14.19 -13.36 16.35
C ALA A 147 14.98 -13.69 15.08
N ILE A 148 14.47 -13.25 13.93
CA ILE A 148 15.11 -13.46 12.64
C ILE A 148 15.74 -12.15 12.17
N LEU A 149 16.98 -12.21 11.72
CA LEU A 149 17.67 -11.10 11.08
C LEU A 149 18.03 -11.49 9.65
N LEU A 150 17.57 -10.70 8.68
CA LEU A 150 17.81 -10.91 7.26
C LEU A 150 18.47 -9.67 6.66
N ASN A 151 19.58 -9.88 5.95
CA ASN A 151 20.28 -8.86 5.16
C ASN A 151 20.71 -9.41 3.78
N ASP A 152 20.01 -10.43 3.28
CA ASP A 152 20.27 -11.02 1.97
C ASP A 152 19.50 -10.22 0.91
N PRO A 153 20.18 -9.50 0.01
CA PRO A 153 19.52 -8.63 -0.96
C PRO A 153 18.65 -9.42 -1.95
N HIS A 154 18.92 -10.71 -2.18
CA HIS A 154 18.12 -11.55 -3.08
C HIS A 154 16.89 -12.17 -2.42
N ARG A 155 16.87 -12.20 -1.08
CA ARG A 155 15.77 -12.78 -0.29
C ARG A 155 14.96 -11.72 0.46
N GLY A 156 15.43 -10.47 0.46
CA GLY A 156 14.75 -9.30 1.02
C GLY A 156 14.11 -8.44 -0.05
N GLU A 157 14.79 -8.14 -1.15
CA GLU A 157 14.33 -7.18 -2.17
C GLU A 157 14.22 -7.82 -3.56
N HIS A 158 13.05 -7.66 -4.18
CA HIS A 158 12.74 -8.04 -5.57
C HIS A 158 12.88 -9.51 -5.97
N THR A 159 11.73 -10.19 -6.04
CA THR A 159 11.32 -10.87 -7.28
C THR A 159 9.83 -10.60 -7.50
#